data_AF-W2TRQ6-F1
#
_entry.id   AF-W2TRQ6-F1
#
_cell.length_a   1.000
_cell.length_b   1.000
_cell.length_c   1.000
_cell.angle_alpha   90.00
_cell.angle_beta   90.00
_cell.angle_gamma   90.00
#
_symmetry.space_group_name_H-M   'P 1'
#
loop_
_entity.id
_entity.type
_entity.pdbx_description
1 polymer ?
#
loop_
_entity_poly.entity_id
_entity_poly.type
_entity_poly.pdbx_seq_one_letter_code
_entity_poly.pdbx_strand_id
1 'polypeptide(L)'
;MFFLLVWQCMVLSVTCRHDSPIVIERPLNRVELDDLLMEYNKDHGPTDNVSITVDITINSARLSEDVLRISLTLEQIWIDGRLMFKGVSEVPLPNNVQPWHPDTVIVNALSNEIKAASTFLKHDGTVRKRQLCFVEVVCEESKLDDEVGVTV
;
A
#
# COMPACT_ATOMS: atom_id res chain seq x y z
N MET A 1 13.39 -57.62 8.19
CA MET A 1 13.29 -56.22 8.66
C MET A 1 13.79 -55.27 7.56
N PHE A 2 13.06 -55.18 6.45
CA PHE A 2 13.36 -54.30 5.30
C PHE A 2 12.07 -53.89 4.55
N PHE A 3 10.99 -54.68 4.68
CA PHE A 3 9.73 -54.45 3.99
C PHE A 3 8.81 -53.36 4.58
N LEU A 4 9.10 -52.84 5.79
CA LEU A 4 8.24 -51.81 6.43
C LEU A 4 8.70 -50.37 6.18
N LEU A 5 9.92 -50.15 5.67
CA LEU A 5 10.46 -48.82 5.38
C LEU A 5 10.00 -48.28 4.02
N VAL A 6 9.60 -49.16 3.10
CA VAL A 6 9.21 -48.75 1.74
C VAL A 6 7.77 -48.21 1.69
N TRP A 7 6.93 -48.54 2.67
CA TRP A 7 5.52 -48.11 2.72
C TRP A 7 5.34 -46.63 3.09
N GLN A 8 6.27 -46.04 3.85
CA GLN A 8 6.15 -44.62 4.27
C GLN A 8 6.56 -43.60 3.19
N CYS A 9 7.19 -44.02 2.08
CA CYS A 9 7.53 -43.12 0.98
C CYS A 9 6.39 -42.92 -0.03
N MET A 10 5.27 -43.64 0.11
CA MET A 10 4.08 -43.56 -0.73
C MET A 10 2.98 -42.69 -0.09
N VAL A 11 3.32 -41.73 0.77
CA VAL A 11 2.42 -40.59 1.01
C VAL A 11 2.70 -39.61 -0.12
N LEU A 12 1.99 -39.85 -1.22
CA LEU A 12 1.96 -39.04 -2.43
C LEU A 12 1.92 -37.56 -2.07
N SER A 13 3.04 -36.89 -2.30
CA SER A 13 3.09 -35.47 -2.51
C SER A 13 2.28 -35.16 -3.77
N VAL A 14 0.99 -34.84 -3.62
CA VAL A 14 0.21 -34.20 -4.67
C VAL A 14 0.71 -32.77 -4.76
N THR A 15 1.80 -32.55 -5.49
CA THR A 15 2.17 -31.21 -5.93
C THR A 15 1.19 -30.84 -7.03
N CYS A 16 0.09 -30.19 -6.65
CA CYS A 16 -0.75 -29.43 -7.57
C CYS A 16 0.16 -28.37 -8.23
N ARG A 17 0.75 -28.71 -9.37
CA ARG A 17 1.32 -27.71 -10.27
C ARG A 17 0.15 -27.12 -11.02
N HIS A 18 -0.26 -25.93 -10.59
CA HIS A 18 -1.21 -25.11 -11.32
C HIS A 18 -0.52 -24.64 -12.62
N ASP A 19 -0.60 -25.46 -13.67
CA ASP A 19 0.03 -25.21 -14.98
C ASP A 19 -0.94 -24.54 -15.97
N SER A 20 -2.02 -23.95 -15.45
CA SER A 20 -2.91 -23.11 -16.23
C SER A 20 -2.22 -21.76 -16.47
N PRO A 21 -2.02 -21.34 -17.73
CA PRO A 21 -1.48 -20.02 -18.01
C PRO A 21 -2.39 -18.97 -17.36
N ILE A 22 -1.82 -18.10 -16.53
CA ILE A 22 -2.52 -16.95 -15.99
C ILE A 22 -2.77 -16.01 -17.17
N VAL A 23 -3.97 -16.09 -17.75
CA VAL A 23 -4.42 -15.18 -18.79
C VAL A 23 -4.86 -13.88 -18.12
N ILE A 24 -3.99 -12.88 -18.14
CA ILE A 24 -4.34 -11.52 -17.72
C ILE A 24 -5.08 -10.85 -18.89
N GLU A 25 -6.41 -10.89 -18.85
CA GLU A 25 -7.24 -10.12 -19.78
C GLU A 25 -6.99 -8.63 -19.56
N ARG A 26 -6.47 -7.94 -20.58
CA ARG A 26 -6.29 -6.49 -20.54
C ARG A 26 -7.62 -5.83 -20.90
N PRO A 27 -8.23 -5.01 -20.02
CA PRO A 27 -9.48 -4.33 -20.36
C PRO A 27 -9.27 -3.41 -21.58
N LEU A 28 -10.25 -3.41 -22.49
CA LEU A 28 -10.24 -2.68 -23.76
C LEU A 28 -10.34 -1.14 -23.61
N ASN A 29 -10.59 -0.63 -22.40
CA ASN A 29 -10.57 0.80 -22.11
C ASN A 29 -9.13 1.30 -21.97
N ARG A 30 -8.45 1.52 -23.10
CA ARG A 30 -7.20 2.27 -23.13
C ARG A 30 -7.54 3.74 -22.94
N VAL A 31 -7.27 4.25 -21.74
CA VAL A 31 -7.19 5.69 -21.51
C VAL A 31 -5.95 6.18 -22.24
N GLU A 32 -6.12 7.13 -23.17
CA GLU A 32 -5.01 7.81 -23.80
C GLU A 32 -4.47 8.85 -22.80
N LEU A 33 -3.57 8.37 -21.92
CA LEU A 33 -3.00 9.18 -20.84
C LEU A 33 -2.21 10.38 -21.39
N ASP A 34 -1.61 10.25 -22.58
CA ASP A 34 -0.86 11.34 -23.21
C ASP A 34 -1.77 12.55 -23.48
N ASP A 35 -2.97 12.31 -24.01
CA ASP A 35 -3.98 13.35 -24.26
C ASP A 35 -4.50 13.96 -22.95
N LEU A 36 -4.72 13.13 -21.92
CA LEU A 36 -5.16 13.58 -20.60
C LEU A 36 -4.12 14.47 -19.90
N LEU A 37 -2.83 14.24 -20.20
CA LEU A 37 -1.72 14.89 -19.51
C LEU A 37 -1.07 16.02 -20.29
N MET A 38 -1.47 16.27 -21.54
CA MET A 38 -0.83 17.24 -22.43
C MET A 38 -0.70 18.65 -21.84
N GLU A 39 -1.69 19.08 -21.04
CA GLU A 39 -1.69 20.39 -20.35
C GLU A 39 -1.71 20.25 -18.81
N TYR A 40 -1.50 19.03 -18.31
CA TYR A 40 -1.61 18.77 -16.88
C TYR A 40 -0.39 19.31 -16.14
N ASN A 41 -0.61 20.31 -15.28
CA ASN A 41 0.42 20.81 -14.38
C ASN A 41 0.37 20.06 -13.03
N LYS A 42 1.32 19.14 -12.85
CA LYS A 42 1.48 18.35 -11.62
C LYS A 42 1.99 19.14 -10.42
N ASP A 43 2.56 20.33 -10.63
CA ASP A 43 3.14 21.14 -9.55
C ASP A 43 2.05 21.94 -8.81
N HIS A 44 0.84 22.00 -9.36
CA HIS A 44 -0.31 22.66 -8.75
C HIS A 44 -1.41 21.65 -8.41
N GLY A 45 -1.93 21.75 -7.19
CA GLY A 45 -3.09 20.99 -6.77
C GLY A 45 -4.34 21.31 -7.60
N PRO A 46 -5.35 20.42 -7.60
CA PRO A 46 -6.59 20.64 -8.33
C PRO A 46 -7.36 21.88 -7.87
N THR A 47 -7.26 22.21 -6.58
CA THR A 47 -7.90 23.35 -5.92
C THR A 47 -7.03 23.81 -4.75
N ASP A 48 -7.32 25.00 -4.20
CA ASP A 48 -6.61 25.53 -3.02
C ASP A 48 -6.80 24.63 -1.78
N ASN A 49 -7.99 24.03 -1.65
CA ASN A 49 -8.33 23.08 -0.59
C ASN A 49 -8.71 21.74 -1.21
N VAL A 50 -7.89 20.72 -0.97
CA VAL A 50 -8.12 19.35 -1.42
C VAL A 50 -8.42 18.50 -0.20
N SER A 51 -9.51 17.73 -0.24
CA SER A 51 -9.79 16.72 0.78
C SER A 51 -9.04 15.44 0.44
N ILE A 52 -8.30 14.89 1.40
CA ILE A 52 -7.54 13.65 1.24
C ILE A 52 -7.99 12.65 2.30
N THR A 53 -8.48 11.50 1.86
CA THR A 53 -8.70 10.35 2.74
C THR A 53 -7.39 9.60 2.88
N VAL A 54 -7.00 9.31 4.11
CA VAL A 54 -5.76 8.58 4.43
C VAL A 54 -6.12 7.34 5.23
N ASP A 55 -5.89 6.18 4.62
CA ASP A 55 -6.07 4.87 5.23
C ASP A 55 -4.69 4.27 5.54
N ILE A 56 -4.51 3.82 6.78
CA ILE A 56 -3.24 3.23 7.25
C ILE A 56 -3.51 1.82 7.71
N THR A 57 -2.81 0.85 7.10
CA THR A 57 -2.83 -0.55 7.51
C THR A 57 -1.47 -0.93 8.07
N ILE A 58 -1.41 -1.38 9.32
CA ILE A 58 -0.17 -1.90 9.91
C ILE A 58 0.02 -3.34 9.46
N ASN A 59 1.09 -3.61 8.72
CA ASN A 59 1.42 -4.95 8.23
C ASN A 59 2.19 -5.76 9.29
N SER A 60 3.11 -5.10 9.99
CA SER A 60 3.86 -5.67 11.11
C SER A 60 4.43 -4.58 11.99
N ALA A 61 4.58 -4.84 13.29
CA ALA A 61 5.21 -3.94 14.23
C ALA A 61 6.15 -4.70 15.18
N ARG A 62 7.31 -4.14 15.49
CA ARG A 62 8.28 -4.70 16.43
C ARG A 62 8.91 -3.58 17.26
N LEU A 63 8.78 -3.67 18.57
CA LEU A 63 9.49 -2.82 19.51
C LEU A 63 10.86 -3.44 19.87
N SER A 64 11.91 -2.63 19.90
CA SER A 64 13.25 -3.03 20.34
C SER A 64 14.02 -1.79 20.75
N GLU A 65 14.57 -1.76 21.97
CA GLU A 65 15.42 -0.66 22.47
C GLU A 65 14.73 0.71 22.32
N ASP A 66 13.48 0.82 22.79
CA ASP A 66 12.64 2.03 22.70
C ASP A 66 12.38 2.56 21.27
N VAL A 67 12.64 1.75 20.26
CA VAL A 67 12.34 2.04 18.86
C VAL A 67 11.29 1.06 18.34
N LEU A 68 10.15 1.61 17.96
CA LEU A 68 9.09 0.86 17.30
C LEU A 68 9.31 0.89 15.79
N ARG A 69 9.61 -0.29 15.23
CA ARG A 69 9.77 -0.51 13.79
C ARG A 69 8.47 -1.03 13.21
N ILE A 70 7.94 -0.33 12.22
CA ILE A 70 6.63 -0.58 11.65
C ILE A 70 6.76 -0.77 10.14
N SER A 71 6.21 -1.86 9.62
CA SER A 71 5.86 -1.96 8.21
C SER A 71 4.39 -1.59 8.07
N LEU A 72 4.09 -0.56 7.28
CA LEU A 72 2.72 -0.10 7.07
C LEU A 72 2.42 0.10 5.59
N THR A 73 1.15 -0.07 5.23
CA THR A 73 0.60 0.31 3.94
C THR A 73 -0.16 1.62 4.13
N LEU A 74 0.32 2.68 3.49
CA LEU A 74 -0.32 3.99 3.43
C LEU A 74 -1.12 4.08 2.14
N GLU A 75 -2.43 4.26 2.22
CA GLU A 75 -3.30 4.53 1.08
C GLU A 75 -3.88 5.93 1.20
N GLN A 76 -3.74 6.71 0.12
CA GLN A 76 -4.20 8.08 0.04
C GLN A 76 -5.15 8.20 -1.15
N ILE A 77 -6.32 8.79 -0.91
CA ILE A 77 -7.37 8.93 -1.91
C ILE A 77 -7.78 10.40 -1.97
N TRP A 78 -7.74 10.98 -3.16
CA TRP A 78 -8.19 12.34 -3.43
C TRP A 78 -8.87 12.42 -4.80
N ILE A 79 -9.56 13.52 -5.07
CA ILE A 79 -10.19 13.77 -6.36
C ILE A 79 -9.42 14.88 -7.08
N ASP A 80 -8.99 14.62 -8.31
CA ASP A 80 -8.45 15.61 -9.23
C ASP A 80 -9.34 15.68 -10.47
N GLY A 81 -10.20 16.70 -10.53
CA GLY A 81 -11.16 16.87 -11.63
C GLY A 81 -10.52 17.08 -13.01
N ARG A 82 -9.24 17.44 -13.06
CA ARG A 82 -8.49 17.59 -14.33
C ARG A 82 -8.14 16.24 -14.97
N LEU A 83 -8.18 15.17 -14.18
CA LEU A 83 -7.87 13.80 -14.61
C LEU A 83 -9.12 12.96 -14.90
N MET A 84 -10.29 13.60 -15.02
CA MET A 84 -11.51 12.90 -15.44
C MET A 84 -11.39 12.42 -16.89
N PHE A 85 -11.79 11.19 -17.14
CA PHE A 85 -11.76 10.60 -18.49
C PHE A 85 -13.01 9.73 -18.74
N LYS A 86 -13.32 9.49 -20.02
CA LYS A 86 -14.44 8.61 -20.38
C LYS A 86 -14.07 7.15 -20.15
N GLY A 87 -14.79 6.47 -19.27
CA GLY A 87 -14.59 5.07 -18.96
C GLY A 87 -15.41 4.64 -17.74
N VAL A 88 -15.29 3.37 -17.36
CA VAL A 88 -15.99 2.82 -16.18
C VAL A 88 -15.07 2.11 -15.19
N SER A 89 -13.77 2.02 -15.50
CA SER A 89 -12.82 1.22 -14.74
C SER A 89 -11.73 2.09 -14.12
N GLU A 90 -11.16 1.59 -13.02
CA GLU A 90 -9.92 2.10 -12.44
C GLU A 90 -8.74 1.59 -13.29
N VAL A 91 -7.81 2.47 -13.63
CA VAL A 91 -6.62 2.14 -14.41
C VAL A 91 -5.36 2.38 -13.58
N PRO A 92 -4.37 1.46 -13.61
CA PRO A 92 -3.07 1.73 -13.00
C PRO A 92 -2.32 2.79 -13.81
N LEU A 93 -1.75 3.77 -13.13
CA LEU A 93 -0.87 4.75 -13.76
C LEU A 93 0.55 4.18 -13.90
N PRO A 94 1.16 4.26 -15.10
CA PRO A 94 2.58 3.92 -15.29
C PRO A 94 3.51 4.75 -14.38
N ASN A 95 4.66 4.19 -13.99
CA ASN A 95 5.60 4.85 -13.08
C ASN A 95 6.17 6.20 -13.59
N ASN A 96 6.18 6.40 -14.91
CA ASN A 96 6.60 7.65 -15.55
C ASN A 96 5.52 8.74 -15.50
N VAL A 97 4.28 8.38 -15.15
CA VAL A 97 3.16 9.31 -14.98
C VAL A 97 2.95 9.53 -13.49
N GLN A 98 3.24 10.74 -13.03
CA GLN A 98 3.03 11.13 -11.64
C GLN A 98 2.09 12.34 -11.60
N PRO A 99 0.81 12.13 -11.23
CA PRO A 99 -0.10 13.24 -11.01
C PRO A 99 0.35 14.05 -9.78
N TRP A 100 -0.23 15.24 -9.61
CA TRP A 100 -0.11 15.97 -8.36
C TRP A 100 -0.53 15.07 -7.20
N HIS A 101 0.22 15.10 -6.10
CA HIS A 101 -0.09 14.35 -4.89
C HIS A 101 0.14 15.23 -3.66
N PRO A 102 -0.53 14.94 -2.54
CA PRO A 102 -0.27 15.64 -1.29
C PRO A 102 1.14 15.35 -0.77
N ASP A 103 1.76 16.36 -0.15
CA ASP A 103 3.02 16.21 0.57
C ASP A 103 2.75 15.65 1.96
N THR A 104 2.83 14.33 2.09
CA THR A 104 2.52 13.61 3.34
C THR A 104 3.78 13.14 4.01
N VAL A 105 3.95 13.52 5.28
CA VAL A 105 5.12 13.19 6.09
C VAL A 105 4.71 12.59 7.43
N ILE A 106 5.54 11.68 7.95
CA ILE A 106 5.38 11.10 9.28
C ILE A 106 6.30 11.90 10.21
N VAL A 107 5.70 12.81 10.99
CA VAL A 107 6.44 13.82 11.77
C VAL A 107 7.38 13.22 12.82
N ASN A 108 6.96 12.13 13.49
CA ASN A 108 7.72 11.52 14.59
C ASN A 108 8.61 10.35 14.14
N ALA A 109 8.84 10.22 12.82
CA ALA A 109 9.68 9.16 12.30
C ALA A 109 11.17 9.50 12.48
N LEU A 110 11.93 8.58 13.10
CA LEU A 110 13.39 8.56 13.04
C LEU A 110 13.87 8.24 11.62
N SER A 111 13.17 7.32 10.96
CA SER A 111 13.39 6.95 9.57
C SER A 111 12.07 6.60 8.89
N ASN A 112 11.95 6.92 7.60
CA ASN A 112 10.80 6.59 6.76
C ASN A 112 11.30 6.22 5.36
N GLU A 113 11.10 4.98 4.96
CA GLU A 113 11.49 4.46 3.66
C GLU A 113 10.29 3.90 2.91
N ILE A 114 10.07 4.37 1.68
CA ILE A 114 9.04 3.84 0.78
C ILE A 114 9.66 2.70 -0.05
N LYS A 115 9.22 1.46 0.17
CA LYS A 115 9.71 0.28 -0.56
C LYS A 115 9.01 0.05 -1.89
N ALA A 116 7.73 0.39 -1.96
CA ALA A 116 6.92 0.26 -3.16
C ALA A 116 5.82 1.31 -3.18
N ALA A 117 5.47 1.78 -4.37
CA ALA A 117 4.36 2.68 -4.58
C ALA A 117 3.60 2.29 -5.86
N SER A 118 2.28 2.43 -5.82
CA SER A 118 1.41 2.29 -6.97
C SER A 118 0.36 3.40 -6.96
N THR A 119 -0.05 3.83 -8.13
CA THR A 119 -1.08 4.86 -8.28
C THR A 119 -2.12 4.39 -9.27
N PHE A 120 -3.38 4.63 -8.93
CA PHE A 120 -4.53 4.23 -9.70
C PHE A 120 -5.41 5.46 -9.94
N LEU A 121 -5.99 5.53 -11.13
CA LEU A 121 -6.87 6.61 -11.55
C LEU A 121 -8.21 6.02 -11.98
N LYS A 122 -9.29 6.56 -11.44
CA LYS A 122 -10.65 6.21 -11.83
C LYS A 122 -11.22 7.28 -12.77
N HIS A 123 -12.21 6.89 -13.56
CA HIS A 123 -12.86 7.75 -14.57
C HIS A 123 -13.41 9.08 -14.02
N ASP A 124 -13.80 9.11 -12.75
CA ASP A 124 -14.33 10.29 -12.04
C ASP A 124 -13.22 11.23 -11.52
N GLY A 125 -11.96 10.99 -11.89
CA GLY A 125 -10.82 11.76 -11.42
C GLY A 125 -10.35 11.38 -10.02
N THR A 126 -10.93 10.34 -9.40
CA THR A 126 -10.42 9.82 -8.13
C THR A 126 -9.05 9.20 -8.35
N VAL A 127 -8.06 9.72 -7.63
CA VAL A 127 -6.70 9.19 -7.59
C VAL A 127 -6.51 8.44 -6.29
N ARG A 128 -5.96 7.23 -6.39
CA ARG A 128 -5.61 6.39 -5.25
C ARG A 128 -4.13 6.04 -5.32
N LYS A 129 -3.36 6.51 -4.34
CA LYS A 129 -1.93 6.20 -4.19
C LYS A 129 -1.75 5.26 -3.03
N ARG A 130 -1.10 4.12 -3.28
CA ARG A 130 -0.79 3.12 -2.26
C ARG A 130 0.72 3.00 -2.13
N GLN A 131 1.22 3.07 -0.90
CA GLN A 131 2.65 3.02 -0.59
C GLN A 131 2.91 2.00 0.52
N LEU A 132 3.91 1.15 0.32
CA LEU A 132 4.46 0.30 1.37
C LEU A 132 5.63 1.04 2.01
N CYS A 133 5.48 1.38 3.29
CA CYS A 133 6.45 2.16 4.05
C CYS A 133 7.05 1.32 5.19
N PHE A 134 8.33 1.53 5.45
CA PHE A 134 9.02 1.10 6.64
C PHE A 134 9.36 2.32 7.47
N VAL A 135 8.87 2.35 8.70
CA VAL A 135 8.91 3.53 9.57
C VAL A 135 9.47 3.13 10.92
N GLU A 136 10.41 3.91 11.43
CA GLU A 136 10.90 3.78 12.79
C GLU A 136 10.48 5.00 13.60
N VAL A 137 9.88 4.78 14.77
CA VAL A 137 9.45 5.85 15.67
C VAL A 137 9.98 5.58 17.07
N VAL A 138 10.32 6.63 17.82
CA VAL A 138 10.65 6.50 19.25
C VAL A 138 9.38 6.11 19.99
N CYS A 139 9.47 5.08 20.83
CA CYS A 139 8.37 4.56 21.63
C CYS A 139 8.92 4.05 22.95
N GLU A 140 8.76 4.84 24.00
CA GLU A 140 9.08 4.44 25.37
C GLU A 140 7.99 3.50 25.90
N GLU A 141 8.38 2.34 26.42
CA GLU A 141 7.44 1.43 27.07
C GLU A 141 7.07 2.02 28.44
N SER A 142 5.89 2.64 28.54
CA SER A 142 5.37 3.09 29.83
C SER A 142 5.04 1.85 30.67
N LYS A 143 5.78 1.62 31.75
CA LYS A 143 5.37 0.68 32.79
C LYS A 143 4.10 1.23 33.43
N LEU A 144 2.99 0.53 33.25
CA LEU A 144 1.82 0.72 34.11
C LEU A 144 2.25 0.24 35.49
N ASP A 145 2.53 1.19 36.39
CA ASP A 145 2.65 0.89 37.81
C ASP A 145 1.27 0.45 38.30
N ASP A 146 1.07 -0.86 38.42
CA ASP A 146 -0.01 -1.46 39.20
C ASP A 146 0.23 -1.19 40.71
N GLU A 147 0.21 0.08 41.11
CA GLU A 147 0.01 0.45 42.51
C GLU A 147 -1.50 0.58 42.79
N VAL A 148 -2.22 -0.54 42.70
CA VAL A 148 -3.42 -0.70 43.52
C VAL A 148 -2.94 -1.06 44.91
N GLY A 149 -2.60 -0.02 45.67
CA GLY A 149 -2.36 -0.10 47.10
C GLY A 149 -3.57 -0.73 47.79
N VAL A 150 -3.42 -1.97 48.21
CA VAL A 150 -4.27 -2.56 49.24
C VAL A 150 -3.93 -1.84 50.55
N THR A 151 -4.75 -0.87 50.92
CA THR A 151 -4.79 -0.34 52.30
C THR A 151 -6.06 -0.84 52.98
N VAL A 152 -5.80 -1.83 53.86
CA VAL A 152 -6.46 -2.20 55.15
C VAL A 152 -7.98 -2.24 55.19
#